data_AF-A0A2V1NUQ8-F1
#
_entry.id   AF-A0A2V1NUQ8-F1
#
_cell.length_a   1.000
_cell.length_b   1.000
_cell.length_c   1.000
_cell.angle_alpha   90.00
_cell.angle_beta   90.00
_cell.angle_gamma   90.00
#
_symmetry.space_group_name_H-M   'P 1'
#
loop_
_entity.id
_entity.type
_entity.pdbx_description
1 polymer ?
#
loop_
_entity_poly.entity_id
_entity_poly.type
_entity_poly.pdbx_seq_one_letter_code
_entity_poly.pdbx_strand_id
1 'polypeptide(L)'
;MTTPVCTSASNRGARTTVRPYPSFASYVRDRQPVLLRTARSLTANPCDAEDLLQTALAKTYVAWDRIEDHRALDGYVRRALLNTRTSQWRKRKVDEFSCDELPEPELGIGLDDPAEQQALHDAMWRAILKLPARQRAMVVLRYYEDLSEAQTAEVLGVSIGTVKSAVSRALGKLREDPELELARD
;
A
#
# COMPACT_ATOMS: atom_id res chain seq x y z
N MET A 1 -66.15 18.41 -29.63
CA MET A 1 -65.03 19.33 -29.91
C MET A 1 -65.09 20.47 -28.90
N THR A 2 -64.34 20.36 -27.80
CA THR A 2 -64.06 21.52 -26.91
C THR A 2 -62.81 21.20 -26.09
N THR A 3 -61.73 21.94 -26.34
CA THR A 3 -60.69 22.21 -25.34
C THR A 3 -61.03 23.52 -24.64
N PRO A 4 -60.53 23.72 -23.41
CA PRO A 4 -59.54 24.79 -23.30
C PRO A 4 -58.31 24.40 -22.47
N VAL A 5 -57.27 25.16 -22.76
CA VAL A 5 -55.90 25.14 -22.23
C VAL A 5 -55.85 25.89 -20.89
N CYS A 6 -55.01 25.42 -19.95
CA CYS A 6 -54.16 26.30 -19.15
C CYS A 6 -52.89 25.57 -18.68
N THR A 7 -51.79 26.01 -19.28
CA THR A 7 -50.39 25.99 -18.89
C THR A 7 -50.16 26.33 -17.40
N SER A 8 -49.27 25.63 -16.70
CA SER A 8 -48.08 26.24 -16.07
C SER A 8 -47.18 25.27 -15.32
N ALA A 9 -45.88 25.50 -15.55
CA ALA A 9 -44.75 25.47 -14.62
C ALA A 9 -44.54 24.24 -13.70
N SER A 10 -43.60 23.41 -14.13
CA SER A 10 -42.36 23.14 -13.39
C SER A 10 -42.44 23.18 -11.85
N ASN A 11 -42.37 21.98 -11.24
CA ASN A 11 -41.56 21.84 -10.04
C ASN A 11 -40.55 20.70 -10.24
N ARG A 12 -39.45 21.03 -10.93
CA ARG A 12 -38.16 20.38 -10.69
C ARG A 12 -37.78 20.67 -9.24
N GLY A 13 -38.28 19.84 -8.34
CA GLY A 13 -37.83 19.75 -6.96
C GLY A 13 -36.42 19.21 -6.93
N ALA A 14 -35.46 20.09 -7.21
CA ALA A 14 -34.07 19.87 -6.87
C ALA A 14 -33.93 19.85 -5.35
N ARG A 15 -33.01 18.97 -4.91
CA ARG A 15 -32.31 18.93 -3.62
C ARG A 15 -33.02 18.22 -2.47
N THR A 16 -32.59 16.97 -2.28
CA THR A 16 -31.67 16.70 -1.17
C THR A 16 -30.42 16.03 -1.73
N THR A 17 -29.35 16.80 -1.88
CA THR A 17 -27.98 16.28 -2.02
C THR A 17 -27.59 15.65 -0.69
N VAL A 18 -27.99 14.41 -0.43
CA VAL A 18 -27.29 13.58 0.54
C VAL A 18 -25.95 13.30 -0.13
N ARG A 19 -24.83 13.83 0.40
CA ARG A 19 -23.50 13.42 -0.08
C ARG A 19 -23.42 11.91 0.10
N PRO A 20 -23.42 11.08 -0.97
CA PRO A 20 -23.25 9.66 -0.78
C PRO A 20 -21.76 9.48 -0.51
N TYR A 21 -21.43 8.87 0.62
CA TYR A 21 -20.10 8.34 0.86
C TYR A 21 -19.63 7.58 -0.41
N PRO A 22 -18.35 7.67 -0.80
CA PRO A 22 -17.88 6.99 -2.01
C PRO A 22 -18.25 5.52 -1.91
N SER A 23 -18.91 4.96 -2.92
CA SER A 23 -19.13 3.52 -2.99
C SER A 23 -17.79 2.79 -2.96
N PHE A 24 -17.76 1.54 -2.49
CA PHE A 24 -16.54 0.73 -2.51
C PHE A 24 -15.84 0.76 -3.89
N ALA A 25 -16.61 0.64 -4.97
CA ALA A 25 -16.09 0.71 -6.33
C ALA A 25 -15.42 2.05 -6.66
N SER A 26 -15.98 3.18 -6.23
CA SER A 26 -15.37 4.50 -6.42
C SER A 26 -14.09 4.66 -5.62
N TYR A 27 -14.09 4.23 -4.35
CA TYR A 27 -12.90 4.25 -3.50
C TYR A 27 -11.76 3.40 -4.08
N VAL A 28 -12.06 2.17 -4.51
CA VAL A 28 -11.05 1.29 -5.12
C VAL A 28 -10.48 1.93 -6.37
N ARG A 29 -11.32 2.49 -7.25
CA ARG A 29 -10.86 3.16 -8.47
C ARG A 29 -9.86 4.28 -8.18
N ASP A 30 -10.13 5.07 -7.15
CA ASP A 30 -9.30 6.22 -6.78
C ASP A 30 -7.99 5.80 -6.07
N ARG A 31 -8.04 4.75 -5.23
CA ARG A 31 -6.92 4.37 -4.35
C ARG A 31 -6.09 3.20 -4.84
N GLN A 32 -6.59 2.41 -5.79
CA GLN A 32 -5.91 1.23 -6.32
C GLN A 32 -4.46 1.50 -6.75
N PRO A 33 -4.12 2.60 -7.46
CA PRO A 33 -2.73 2.85 -7.85
C PRO A 33 -1.77 2.99 -6.66
N VAL A 34 -2.21 3.71 -5.61
CA VAL A 34 -1.40 3.89 -4.39
C VAL A 34 -1.29 2.59 -3.61
N LEU A 35 -2.41 1.87 -3.43
CA LEU A 35 -2.44 0.60 -2.71
C LEU A 35 -1.64 -0.50 -3.41
N LEU A 36 -1.62 -0.52 -4.74
CA LEU A 36 -0.80 -1.45 -5.51
C LEU A 36 0.69 -1.15 -5.37
N ARG A 37 1.09 0.13 -5.33
CA ARG A 37 2.48 0.50 -5.02
C ARG A 37 2.90 0.01 -3.63
N THR A 38 2.04 0.18 -2.63
CA THR A 38 2.27 -0.40 -1.29
C THR A 38 2.33 -1.92 -1.34
N ALA A 39 1.43 -2.59 -2.07
CA ALA A 39 1.48 -4.05 -2.18
C ALA A 39 2.77 -4.55 -2.84
N ARG A 40 3.23 -3.88 -3.90
CA ARG A 40 4.52 -4.13 -4.57
C ARG A 40 5.71 -3.86 -3.66
N SER A 41 5.60 -2.95 -2.70
CA SER A 41 6.64 -2.75 -1.70
C SER A 41 6.70 -3.90 -0.68
N LEU A 42 5.61 -4.64 -0.52
CA LEU A 42 5.52 -5.72 0.46
C LEU A 42 5.86 -7.11 -0.13
N THR A 43 5.89 -7.27 -1.44
CA THR A 43 6.13 -8.54 -2.14
C THR A 43 7.31 -8.45 -3.11
N ALA A 44 7.95 -9.59 -3.40
CA ALA A 44 9.07 -9.64 -4.37
C ALA A 44 8.57 -9.86 -5.81
N ASN A 45 7.43 -10.53 -5.98
CA ASN A 45 6.81 -10.80 -7.28
C ASN A 45 5.65 -9.81 -7.52
N PRO A 46 5.54 -9.19 -8.72
CA PRO A 46 4.40 -8.37 -9.12
C PRO A 46 3.03 -9.08 -8.99
N CYS A 47 2.93 -10.35 -9.38
CA CYS A 47 1.69 -11.13 -9.26
C CYS A 47 1.27 -11.31 -7.79
N ASP A 48 2.24 -11.59 -6.91
CA ASP A 48 1.98 -11.66 -5.46
C ASP A 48 1.46 -10.33 -4.90
N ALA A 49 1.89 -9.19 -5.47
CA ALA A 49 1.42 -7.87 -5.06
C ALA A 49 -0.06 -7.66 -5.41
N GLU A 50 -0.44 -8.06 -6.61
CA GLU A 50 -1.83 -7.95 -7.09
C GLU A 50 -2.76 -8.86 -6.28
N ASP A 51 -2.35 -10.10 -6.02
CA ASP A 51 -3.10 -11.04 -5.17
C ASP A 51 -3.24 -10.53 -3.73
N LEU A 52 -2.17 -9.95 -3.18
CA LEU A 52 -2.18 -9.34 -1.86
C LEU A 52 -3.19 -8.19 -1.80
N LEU A 53 -3.17 -7.30 -2.79
CA LEU A 53 -4.09 -6.17 -2.88
C LEU A 53 -5.53 -6.66 -3.01
N GLN A 54 -5.80 -7.59 -3.93
CA GLN A 54 -7.14 -8.14 -4.15
C GLN A 54 -7.70 -8.79 -2.88
N THR A 55 -6.88 -9.58 -2.18
CA THR A 55 -7.28 -10.22 -0.93
C THR A 55 -7.60 -9.19 0.16
N ALA A 56 -6.80 -8.12 0.25
CA ALA A 56 -7.03 -7.04 1.21
C ALA A 56 -8.31 -6.26 0.91
N LEU A 57 -8.56 -5.96 -0.37
CA LEU A 57 -9.77 -5.30 -0.83
C LEU A 57 -11.02 -6.16 -0.62
N ALA A 58 -10.95 -7.48 -0.83
CA ALA A 58 -12.05 -8.40 -0.56
C ALA A 58 -12.44 -8.41 0.93
N LYS A 59 -11.45 -8.46 1.84
CA LYS A 59 -11.69 -8.36 3.29
C LYS A 59 -12.26 -6.99 3.69
N THR A 60 -11.80 -5.94 3.04
CA THR A 60 -12.32 -4.59 3.24
C THR A 60 -13.77 -4.50 2.79
N TYR A 61 -14.11 -5.06 1.64
CA TYR A 61 -15.47 -5.09 1.12
C TYR A 61 -16.45 -5.75 2.10
N VAL A 62 -16.08 -6.89 2.68
CA VAL A 62 -16.89 -7.58 3.70
C VAL A 62 -17.12 -6.74 4.95
N ALA A 63 -16.16 -5.87 5.30
CA ALA A 63 -16.27 -4.97 6.44
C ALA A 63 -16.83 -3.59 6.08
N TRP A 64 -17.09 -3.31 4.79
CA TRP A 64 -17.32 -1.97 4.25
C TRP A 64 -18.45 -1.23 4.97
N ASP A 65 -19.60 -1.88 5.11
CA ASP A 65 -20.78 -1.29 5.74
C ASP A 65 -20.65 -1.13 7.27
N ARG A 66 -19.65 -1.78 7.88
CA ARG A 66 -19.36 -1.68 9.32
C ARG A 66 -18.36 -0.57 9.66
N ILE A 67 -17.72 0.02 8.65
CA ILE A 67 -16.74 1.09 8.85
C ILE A 67 -17.51 2.41 8.94
N GLU A 68 -17.81 2.82 10.17
CA GLU A 68 -18.58 4.04 10.43
C GLU A 68 -17.81 5.31 10.02
N ASP A 69 -16.49 5.36 10.30
CA ASP A 69 -15.63 6.48 9.90
C ASP A 69 -14.88 6.21 8.59
N HIS A 70 -15.38 6.80 7.51
CA HIS A 70 -14.77 6.69 6.18
C HIS A 70 -13.44 7.46 6.06
N ARG A 71 -13.10 8.36 6.99
CA ARG A 71 -11.78 9.00 7.04
C ARG A 71 -10.70 8.02 7.50
N ALA A 72 -11.09 7.01 8.26
CA ALA A 72 -10.21 5.93 8.70
C ALA A 72 -10.04 4.82 7.65
N LEU A 73 -10.79 4.88 6.54
CA LEU A 73 -10.86 3.82 5.55
C LEU A 73 -9.50 3.52 4.90
N ASP A 74 -8.75 4.57 4.52
CA ASP A 74 -7.38 4.42 3.99
C ASP A 74 -6.48 3.64 4.97
N GLY A 75 -6.56 3.98 6.26
CA GLY A 75 -5.84 3.29 7.33
C GLY A 75 -6.29 1.85 7.52
N TYR A 76 -7.61 1.59 7.44
CA TYR A 76 -8.18 0.25 7.53
C TYR A 76 -7.67 -0.64 6.39
N VAL A 77 -7.70 -0.16 5.14
CA VAL A 77 -7.25 -0.93 3.97
C VAL A 77 -5.76 -1.22 4.04
N ARG A 78 -4.94 -0.23 4.39
CA ARG A 78 -3.50 -0.44 4.61
C ARG A 78 -3.26 -1.50 5.68
N ARG A 79 -3.98 -1.43 6.80
CA ARG A 79 -3.90 -2.43 7.87
C ARG A 79 -4.33 -3.82 7.40
N ALA A 80 -5.40 -3.93 6.61
CA ALA A 80 -5.86 -5.18 6.03
C ALA A 80 -4.82 -5.79 5.07
N LEU A 81 -4.14 -4.95 4.30
CA LEU A 81 -3.07 -5.33 3.37
C LEU A 81 -1.86 -5.90 4.13
N LEU A 82 -1.42 -5.22 5.19
CA LEU A 82 -0.32 -5.67 6.06
C LEU A 82 -0.64 -6.96 6.81
N ASN A 83 -1.83 -7.06 7.39
CA ASN A 83 -2.29 -8.26 8.09
C ASN A 83 -2.36 -9.45 7.14
N THR A 84 -2.84 -9.22 5.92
CA THR A 84 -2.90 -10.25 4.87
C THR A 84 -1.49 -10.70 4.48
N ARG A 85 -0.56 -9.76 4.22
CA ARG A 85 0.82 -10.09 3.90
C ARG A 85 1.50 -10.88 5.00
N THR A 86 1.32 -10.46 6.25
CA THR A 86 1.89 -11.11 7.44
C THR A 86 1.31 -12.51 7.63
N SER A 87 0.00 -12.68 7.39
CA SER A 87 -0.64 -14.00 7.41
C SER A 87 -0.12 -14.90 6.30
N GLN A 88 0.03 -14.39 5.08
CA GLN A 88 0.59 -15.16 3.95
C GLN A 88 2.04 -15.55 4.21
N TRP A 89 2.85 -14.64 4.76
CA TRP A 89 4.24 -14.94 5.16
C TRP A 89 4.31 -16.08 6.20
N ARG A 90 3.45 -16.02 7.22
CA ARG A 90 3.39 -17.06 8.26
C ARG A 90 3.00 -18.42 7.68
N LYS A 91 2.09 -18.46 6.71
CA LYS A 91 1.68 -19.68 6.00
C LYS A 91 2.76 -20.21 5.05
N ARG A 92 3.38 -19.35 4.24
CA ARG A 92 4.49 -19.74 3.33
C ARG A 92 5.75 -20.19 4.08
N LYS A 93 5.91 -19.87 5.36
CA LYS A 93 6.96 -20.45 6.21
C LYS A 93 6.71 -21.93 6.55
N VAL A 94 5.52 -22.45 6.23
CA VAL A 94 5.10 -23.85 6.47
C VAL A 94 5.12 -24.69 5.18
N ASP A 95 5.14 -24.07 4.00
CA ASP A 95 5.15 -24.79 2.70
C ASP A 95 6.47 -24.55 1.92
N GLU A 96 6.99 -25.63 1.34
CA GLU A 96 8.28 -25.79 0.65
C GLU A 96 8.56 -24.82 -0.53
N PHE A 97 9.85 -24.67 -0.85
CA PHE A 97 10.38 -23.81 -1.92
C PHE A 97 10.54 -24.57 -3.24
N SER A 98 10.06 -23.98 -4.35
CA SER A 98 10.56 -24.29 -5.70
C SER A 98 11.19 -23.02 -6.30
N CYS A 99 12.45 -23.11 -6.70
CA CYS A 99 13.17 -22.10 -7.49
C CYS A 99 13.82 -22.81 -8.67
N ASP A 100 13.86 -22.17 -9.84
CA ASP A 100 14.92 -22.48 -10.82
C ASP A 100 15.31 -21.36 -11.80
N GLU A 101 14.81 -20.11 -11.72
CA GLU A 101 15.29 -19.06 -12.64
C GLU A 101 15.15 -17.62 -12.12
N LEU A 102 16.17 -16.79 -12.40
CA LEU A 102 16.30 -15.37 -12.07
C LEU A 102 15.93 -14.51 -13.31
N PRO A 103 15.07 -13.47 -13.22
CA PRO A 103 14.84 -12.56 -14.33
C PRO A 103 15.94 -11.50 -14.45
N GLU A 104 16.39 -11.23 -15.67
CA GLU A 104 17.32 -10.12 -15.99
C GLU A 104 16.62 -8.74 -15.89
N PRO A 105 17.32 -7.69 -15.44
CA PRO A 105 16.75 -6.34 -15.37
C PRO A 105 16.82 -5.60 -16.72
N GLU A 106 15.71 -4.98 -17.12
CA GLU A 106 15.64 -4.10 -18.30
C GLU A 106 16.28 -2.72 -18.00
N LEU A 107 17.16 -2.28 -18.91
CA LEU A 107 17.82 -0.97 -18.90
C LEU A 107 17.01 0.06 -19.71
N GLY A 108 16.66 1.19 -19.12
CA GLY A 108 15.97 2.31 -19.79
C GLY A 108 16.62 3.67 -19.48
N ILE A 109 16.63 4.56 -20.48
CA ILE A 109 17.62 5.63 -20.73
C ILE A 109 17.06 7.04 -20.44
N GLY A 110 17.80 7.86 -19.69
CA GLY A 110 18.18 9.27 -19.95
C GLY A 110 17.17 10.35 -20.40
N LEU A 111 16.89 11.38 -19.57
CA LEU A 111 17.07 12.84 -19.84
C LEU A 111 16.54 13.75 -18.69
N ASP A 112 17.46 14.53 -18.06
CA ASP A 112 17.31 15.55 -16.98
C ASP A 112 16.50 15.19 -15.72
N ASP A 113 16.98 14.24 -14.93
CA ASP A 113 16.47 12.92 -15.23
C ASP A 113 15.51 12.48 -14.12
N PRO A 114 14.19 12.38 -14.37
CA PRO A 114 13.32 11.53 -13.57
C PRO A 114 13.93 10.15 -13.34
N ALA A 115 14.82 9.68 -14.24
CA ALA A 115 15.59 8.47 -14.03
C ALA A 115 16.66 8.56 -12.93
N GLU A 116 17.20 9.72 -12.56
CA GLU A 116 18.09 9.85 -11.39
C GLU A 116 17.30 9.72 -10.09
N GLN A 117 16.13 10.35 -10.00
CA GLN A 117 15.21 10.15 -8.87
C GLN A 117 14.71 8.70 -8.80
N GLN A 118 14.42 8.10 -9.95
CA GLN A 118 14.04 6.70 -10.06
C GLN A 118 15.22 5.77 -9.72
N ALA A 119 16.44 6.08 -10.14
CA ALA A 119 17.64 5.31 -9.84
C ALA A 119 17.97 5.35 -8.35
N LEU A 120 17.85 6.51 -7.72
CA LEU A 120 17.96 6.66 -6.27
C LEU A 120 16.85 5.88 -5.55
N HIS A 121 15.63 5.95 -6.06
CA HIS A 121 14.50 5.17 -5.52
C HIS A 121 14.74 3.66 -5.66
N ASP A 122 15.29 3.21 -6.78
CA ASP A 122 15.58 1.80 -7.07
C ASP A 122 16.79 1.30 -6.29
N ALA A 123 17.83 2.13 -6.10
CA ALA A 123 18.96 1.85 -5.22
C ALA A 123 18.49 1.74 -3.75
N MET A 124 17.65 2.67 -3.29
CA MET A 124 17.00 2.61 -1.99
C MET A 124 16.17 1.33 -1.84
N TRP A 125 15.42 0.96 -2.88
CA TRP A 125 14.59 -0.22 -2.87
C TRP A 125 15.42 -1.51 -2.77
N ARG A 126 16.49 -1.61 -3.56
CA ARG A 126 17.44 -2.73 -3.49
C ARG A 126 18.09 -2.84 -2.11
N ALA A 127 18.54 -1.72 -1.53
CA ALA A 127 19.10 -1.70 -0.19
C ALA A 127 18.10 -2.17 0.89
N ILE A 128 16.83 -1.74 0.81
CA ILE A 128 15.76 -2.19 1.71
C ILE A 128 15.48 -3.70 1.56
N LEU A 129 15.53 -4.24 0.33
CA LEU A 129 15.33 -5.67 0.08
C LEU A 129 16.45 -6.54 0.67
N LYS A 130 17.68 -6.02 0.79
CA LYS A 130 18.80 -6.70 1.47
C LYS A 130 18.61 -6.83 2.99
N LEU A 131 17.73 -6.03 3.60
CA LEU A 131 17.48 -6.12 5.03
C LEU A 131 16.82 -7.46 5.41
N PRO A 132 17.08 -8.00 6.62
CA PRO A 132 16.30 -9.12 7.16
C PRO A 132 14.79 -8.81 7.13
N ALA A 133 13.96 -9.79 6.75
CA ALA A 133 12.53 -9.57 6.50
C ALA A 133 11.78 -8.84 7.62
N ARG A 134 12.10 -9.13 8.88
CA ARG A 134 11.51 -8.43 10.05
C ARG A 134 11.95 -6.97 10.15
N GLN A 135 13.21 -6.66 9.87
CA GLN A 135 13.74 -5.30 9.88
C GLN A 135 13.13 -4.49 8.72
N ARG A 136 13.09 -5.08 7.52
CA ARG A 136 12.42 -4.47 6.35
C ARG A 136 10.97 -4.12 6.64
N ALA A 137 10.18 -5.07 7.16
CA ALA A 137 8.78 -4.81 7.49
C ALA A 137 8.61 -3.63 8.45
N MET A 138 9.46 -3.54 9.50
CA MET A 138 9.41 -2.44 10.45
C MET A 138 9.78 -1.09 9.84
N VAL A 139 10.77 -1.04 8.95
CA VAL A 139 11.16 0.19 8.24
C VAL A 139 10.05 0.65 7.30
N VAL A 140 9.48 -0.26 6.49
CA VAL A 140 8.39 0.06 5.56
C VAL A 140 7.17 0.60 6.33
N LEU A 141 6.77 -0.07 7.42
CA LEU A 141 5.65 0.37 8.25
C LEU A 141 5.89 1.76 8.87
N ARG A 142 7.10 2.05 9.30
CA ARG A 142 7.45 3.33 9.96
C ARG A 142 7.57 4.49 8.99
N TYR A 143 8.16 4.29 7.82
CA TYR A 143 8.60 5.38 6.94
C TYR A 143 7.85 5.47 5.62
N TYR A 144 7.28 4.37 5.11
CA TYR A 144 6.47 4.40 3.89
C TYR A 144 4.97 4.52 4.21
N GLU A 145 4.53 3.99 5.35
CA GLU A 145 3.13 3.98 5.77
C GLU A 145 2.83 4.93 6.95
N ASP A 146 3.83 5.72 7.37
CA ASP A 146 3.75 6.73 8.45
C ASP A 146 3.18 6.20 9.78
N LEU A 147 3.31 4.90 10.07
CA LEU A 147 2.84 4.35 11.34
C LEU A 147 3.75 4.77 12.48
N SER A 148 3.17 5.00 13.66
CA SER A 148 3.93 5.13 14.90
C SER A 148 4.62 3.81 15.28
N GLU A 149 5.60 3.88 16.17
CA GLU A 149 6.28 2.68 16.70
C GLU A 149 5.30 1.77 17.45
N ALA A 150 4.32 2.36 18.15
CA ALA A 150 3.27 1.63 18.85
C ALA A 150 2.35 0.88 17.87
N GLN A 151 1.89 1.55 16.80
CA GLN A 151 1.08 0.92 15.75
C GLN A 151 1.87 -0.18 15.01
N THR A 152 3.15 0.05 14.74
CA THR A 152 4.02 -0.95 14.11
C THR A 152 4.18 -2.19 15.00
N ALA A 153 4.38 -1.99 16.30
CA ALA A 153 4.50 -3.06 17.29
C ALA A 153 3.21 -3.89 17.38
N GLU A 154 2.06 -3.23 17.40
CA GLU A 154 0.74 -3.86 17.39
C GLU A 154 0.52 -4.70 16.12
N VAL A 155 0.81 -4.15 14.94
CA VAL A 155 0.65 -4.85 13.65
C VAL A 155 1.54 -6.09 13.56
N LEU A 156 2.77 -6.01 14.08
CA LEU A 156 3.75 -7.11 13.99
C LEU A 156 3.71 -8.08 15.18
N GLY A 157 2.92 -7.80 16.22
CA GLY A 157 2.84 -8.61 17.44
C GLY A 157 4.16 -8.66 18.22
N VAL A 158 4.88 -7.53 18.29
CA VAL A 158 6.17 -7.42 19.00
C VAL A 158 6.14 -6.25 19.99
N SER A 159 7.17 -6.12 20.83
CA SER A 159 7.28 -4.95 21.71
C SER A 159 7.70 -3.68 20.94
N ILE A 160 7.32 -2.50 21.45
CA ILE A 160 7.78 -1.21 20.92
C ILE A 160 9.32 -1.11 20.93
N GLY A 161 9.97 -1.66 21.97
CA GLY A 161 11.44 -1.71 22.04
C GLY A 161 12.06 -2.57 20.94
N THR A 162 11.39 -3.65 20.53
CA THR A 162 11.80 -4.46 19.38
C THR A 162 11.73 -3.64 18.10
N VAL A 163 10.67 -2.87 17.88
CA VAL A 163 10.54 -1.97 16.72
C VAL A 163 11.66 -0.94 16.71
N LYS A 164 11.85 -0.19 17.81
CA LYS A 164 12.91 0.83 17.95
C LYS A 164 14.30 0.26 17.61
N SER A 165 14.67 -0.84 18.26
CA SER A 165 16.00 -1.42 18.09
C SER A 165 16.19 -2.04 16.70
N ALA A 166 15.16 -2.63 16.10
CA ALA A 166 15.24 -3.19 14.75
C ALA A 166 15.32 -2.10 13.68
N VAL A 167 14.52 -1.03 13.81
CA VAL A 167 14.55 0.13 12.92
C VAL A 167 15.91 0.83 13.00
N SER A 168 16.44 1.06 14.21
CA SER A 168 17.76 1.65 14.37
C SER A 168 18.86 0.83 13.66
N ARG A 169 18.87 -0.50 13.86
CA ARG A 169 19.83 -1.38 13.17
C ARG A 169 19.63 -1.39 11.65
N ALA A 170 18.39 -1.37 11.18
CA ALA A 170 18.09 -1.34 9.76
C ALA A 170 18.58 -0.05 9.11
N LEU A 171 18.34 1.10 9.74
CA LEU A 171 18.83 2.39 9.26
C LEU A 171 20.36 2.48 9.29
N GLY A 172 21.01 1.85 10.28
CA GLY A 172 22.48 1.71 10.29
C GLY A 172 22.97 0.99 9.03
N LYS A 173 22.40 -0.17 8.72
CA LYS A 173 22.74 -0.93 7.51
C LYS A 173 22.47 -0.18 6.21
N LEU A 174 21.36 0.57 6.13
CA LEU A 174 21.04 1.36 4.94
C LEU A 174 22.00 2.54 4.75
N ARG A 175 22.54 3.12 5.83
CA ARG A 175 23.54 4.19 5.75
C ARG A 175 24.91 3.69 5.26
N GLU A 176 25.20 2.42 5.50
CA GLU A 176 26.45 1.75 5.11
C GLU A 176 26.31 1.01 3.76
N ASP A 177 25.15 1.10 3.07
CA ASP A 177 24.96 0.40 1.79
C ASP A 177 25.68 1.15 0.66
N PRO A 178 26.66 0.52 -0.02
CA PRO A 178 27.46 1.18 -1.05
C PRO A 178 26.63 1.60 -2.28
N GLU A 179 25.49 0.97 -2.56
CA GLU A 179 24.60 1.41 -3.63
C GLU A 179 23.91 2.74 -3.31
N LEU A 180 23.77 3.07 -2.02
CA LEU A 180 23.19 4.33 -1.55
C LEU A 180 24.24 5.44 -1.37
N GLU A 181 25.52 5.10 -1.24
CA GLU A 181 26.62 6.06 -1.30
C GLU A 181 26.85 6.55 -2.74
N LEU A 182 26.87 5.64 -3.72
CA LEU A 182 27.07 5.96 -5.14
C LEU A 182 25.94 6.79 -5.77
N ALA A 183 24.75 6.80 -5.15
CA ALA A 183 23.61 7.57 -5.62
C ALA A 183 23.52 8.98 -4.99
N ARG A 184 24.50 9.36 -4.14
CA ARG A 184 24.60 10.67 -3.50
C ARG A 184 25.63 11.61 -4.11
N ASP A 185 26.56 11.07 -4.92
CA ASP A 185 27.56 11.80 -5.69
C ASP A 185 27.04 12.17 -7.08
#